data_AF-A0A962FB66-F1
#
_entry.id   AF-A0A962FB66-F1
#
_cell.length_a   1.000
_cell.length_b   1.000
_cell.length_c   1.000
_cell.angle_alpha   90.00
_cell.angle_beta   90.00
_cell.angle_gamma   90.00
#
_symmetry.space_group_name_H-M   'P 1'
#
loop_
_entity.id
_entity.type
_entity.pdbx_description
1 polymer ?
#
loop_
_entity_poly.entity_id
_entity_poly.type
_entity_poly.pdbx_seq_one_letter_code
_entity_poly.pdbx_strand_id
1 'polypeptide(L)'
;MLETILGKLGLPLLIEIVRGALAKIDNPVAQGAAKALDQTQAAMNTGAITPEAQAEANRHLERMTELAQKERSDVLDSINQTMRTETQSSDVYVRRMRPTFGYLMAVTWAAQMLALAYIIVFDTGRAPVVLQAVESLSTIWGIALSVLGLYVYKRSDEKRPIVLAAPQAEQGGAAQIPVPSRKPFTGGTFNQ
;
A
#
# COMPACT_ATOMS: atom_id res chain seq x y z
N MET A 1 -34.28 8.10 1.16
CA MET A 1 -35.17 8.05 2.35
C MET A 1 -34.41 8.38 3.62
N LEU A 2 -33.36 7.63 3.99
CA LEU A 2 -32.56 7.92 5.19
C LEU A 2 -31.85 9.29 5.14
N GLU A 3 -31.26 9.66 3.99
CA GLU A 3 -30.65 10.99 3.76
C GLU A 3 -31.67 12.13 3.82
N THR A 4 -32.90 11.89 3.37
CA THR A 4 -34.00 12.86 3.42
C THR A 4 -34.52 13.05 4.84
N ILE A 5 -34.46 12.00 5.67
CA ILE A 5 -34.80 12.02 7.10
C ILE A 5 -33.67 12.67 7.90
N LEU A 6 -32.39 12.34 7.63
CA LEU A 6 -31.23 13.00 8.25
C LEU A 6 -31.10 14.47 7.85
N GLY A 7 -31.40 14.83 6.59
CA GLY A 7 -31.39 16.22 6.15
C GLY A 7 -32.48 17.07 6.81
N LYS A 8 -33.67 16.49 7.02
CA LYS A 8 -34.81 17.20 7.65
C LYS A 8 -34.77 17.21 9.19
N LEU A 9 -34.18 16.20 9.83
CA LEU A 9 -34.12 16.10 11.31
C LEU A 9 -32.72 16.35 11.89
N GLY A 10 -31.66 16.11 11.13
CA GLY A 10 -30.27 16.19 11.60
C GLY A 10 -29.67 17.59 11.54
N LEU A 11 -30.03 18.40 10.54
CA LEU A 11 -29.54 19.78 10.43
C LEU A 11 -30.02 20.67 11.61
N PRO A 12 -31.31 20.63 12.02
CA PRO A 12 -31.78 21.35 13.20
C PRO A 12 -31.08 20.91 14.49
N LEU A 13 -30.86 19.59 14.65
CA LEU A 13 -30.17 19.02 15.81
C LEU A 13 -28.70 19.47 15.88
N LEU A 14 -27.99 19.48 14.74
CA LEU A 14 -26.61 19.97 14.67
C LEU A 14 -26.52 21.46 14.98
N ILE A 15 -27.45 22.27 14.46
CA ILE A 15 -27.51 23.70 14.75
C ILE A 15 -27.72 23.94 16.25
N GLU A 16 -28.59 23.17 16.90
CA GLU A 16 -28.83 23.27 18.34
C GLU A 16 -27.60 22.92 19.18
N ILE A 17 -26.89 21.84 18.82
CA ILE A 17 -25.65 21.41 19.49
C ILE A 17 -24.54 22.45 19.29
N VAL A 18 -24.31 22.90 18.06
CA VAL A 18 -23.23 23.85 17.74
C VAL A 18 -23.53 25.22 18.36
N ARG A 19 -24.78 25.69 18.30
CA ARG A 19 -25.22 26.89 19.01
C ARG A 19 -25.00 26.76 20.51
N GLY A 20 -25.41 25.65 21.12
CA GLY A 20 -25.26 25.42 22.55
C GLY A 20 -23.80 25.40 23.00
N ALA A 21 -22.90 24.89 22.17
CA ALA A 21 -21.46 24.96 22.41
C ALA A 21 -20.92 26.40 22.28
N LEU A 22 -21.29 27.12 21.22
CA LEU A 22 -20.83 28.50 20.96
C LEU A 22 -21.38 29.51 21.98
N ALA A 23 -22.60 29.32 22.47
CA ALA A 23 -23.22 30.19 23.46
C ALA A 23 -22.57 30.11 24.85
N LYS A 24 -21.86 29.01 25.15
CA LYS A 24 -21.11 28.82 26.41
C LYS A 24 -19.71 29.45 26.38
N ILE A 25 -19.24 29.89 25.21
CA ILE A 25 -17.94 30.53 25.07
C ILE A 25 -18.13 32.03 25.32
N ASP A 26 -17.41 32.55 26.31
CA ASP A 26 -17.49 33.96 26.69
C ASP A 26 -16.64 34.82 25.74
N ASN A 27 -17.11 34.96 24.50
CA ASN A 27 -16.48 35.72 23.43
C ASN A 27 -17.55 36.37 22.52
N PRO A 28 -17.41 37.66 22.15
CA PRO A 28 -18.42 38.36 21.36
C PRO A 28 -18.64 37.76 19.96
N VAL A 29 -17.61 37.17 19.35
CA VAL A 29 -17.73 36.48 18.05
C VAL A 29 -18.51 35.17 18.19
N ALA A 30 -18.24 34.40 19.25
CA ALA A 30 -18.94 33.15 19.52
C ALA A 30 -20.43 33.38 19.86
N GLN A 31 -20.74 34.39 20.67
CA GLN A 31 -22.11 34.78 20.98
C GLN A 31 -22.84 35.33 19.74
N GLY A 32 -22.14 36.09 18.89
CA GLY A 32 -22.67 36.56 17.60
C GLY A 32 -23.02 35.41 16.66
N ALA A 33 -22.13 34.41 16.54
CA ALA A 33 -22.38 33.21 15.74
C ALA A 33 -23.56 32.38 16.28
N ALA A 34 -23.69 32.23 17.60
CA ALA A 34 -24.82 31.54 18.21
C ALA A 34 -26.17 32.22 17.90
N LYS A 35 -26.23 33.56 17.93
CA LYS A 35 -27.43 34.33 17.54
C LYS A 35 -27.76 34.20 16.05
N ALA A 36 -26.76 34.19 15.18
CA ALA A 36 -26.96 34.00 13.75
C ALA A 36 -27.53 32.60 13.44
N LEU A 37 -27.07 31.58 14.16
CA LEU A 37 -27.60 30.21 14.07
C LEU A 37 -29.08 30.15 14.51
N ASP A 38 -29.46 30.88 15.57
CA ASP A 38 -30.86 31.02 16.00
C ASP A 38 -31.76 31.62 14.92
N GLN A 39 -31.31 32.70 14.30
CA GLN A 39 -32.04 33.36 13.21
C GLN A 39 -32.19 32.45 12.00
N THR A 40 -31.16 31.67 11.70
CA THR A 40 -31.17 30.69 10.60
C THR A 40 -32.16 29.56 10.88
N GLN A 41 -32.18 29.02 12.11
CA GLN A 41 -33.15 28.00 12.51
C GLN A 41 -34.59 28.52 12.44
N ALA A 42 -34.83 29.76 12.90
CA ALA A 42 -36.13 30.39 12.81
C ALA A 42 -36.58 30.57 11.35
N ALA A 43 -35.68 31.01 10.46
CA ALA A 43 -35.96 31.18 9.03
C ALA A 43 -36.25 29.84 8.30
N MET A 44 -35.66 28.73 8.76
CA MET A 44 -36.02 27.39 8.28
C MET A 44 -37.41 26.96 8.77
N ASN A 45 -37.72 27.21 10.05
CA ASN A 45 -39.01 26.82 10.64
C ASN A 45 -40.19 27.63 10.08
N THR A 46 -39.97 28.89 9.71
CA THR A 46 -40.98 29.76 9.10
C THR A 46 -41.10 29.58 7.58
N GLY A 47 -40.27 28.73 6.97
CA GLY A 47 -40.27 28.48 5.52
C GLY A 47 -39.67 29.61 4.69
N ALA A 48 -39.01 30.60 5.31
CA ALA A 48 -38.30 31.66 4.60
C ALA A 48 -37.08 31.13 3.84
N ILE A 49 -36.49 30.02 4.29
CA ILE A 49 -35.54 29.21 3.51
C ILE A 49 -36.32 28.10 2.83
N THR A 50 -36.50 28.21 1.50
CA THR A 50 -37.29 27.22 0.76
C THR A 50 -36.56 25.87 0.70
N PRO A 51 -37.30 24.75 0.74
CA PRO A 51 -36.71 23.42 0.57
C PRO A 51 -36.01 23.23 -0.78
N GLU A 52 -36.39 24.00 -1.80
CA GLU A 52 -35.76 24.02 -3.12
C GLU A 52 -34.36 24.65 -3.08
N ALA A 53 -34.19 25.78 -2.37
CA ALA A 53 -32.90 26.42 -2.18
C ALA A 53 -31.94 25.53 -1.38
N GLN A 54 -32.44 24.79 -0.39
CA GLN A 54 -31.65 23.79 0.34
C GLN A 54 -31.27 22.60 -0.55
N ALA A 55 -32.20 22.10 -1.37
CA ALA A 55 -31.91 21.01 -2.29
C ALA A 55 -30.87 21.41 -3.35
N GLU A 56 -30.89 22.67 -3.82
CA GLU A 56 -29.89 23.19 -4.74
C GLU A 56 -28.51 23.35 -4.10
N ALA A 57 -28.45 23.86 -2.87
CA ALA A 57 -27.21 23.93 -2.11
C ALA A 57 -26.61 22.53 -1.87
N ASN A 58 -27.44 21.54 -1.55
CA ASN A 58 -26.99 20.15 -1.38
C ASN A 58 -26.43 19.57 -2.69
N ARG A 59 -27.08 19.81 -3.83
CA ARG A 59 -26.57 19.39 -5.15
C ARG A 59 -25.20 20.01 -5.46
N HIS A 60 -24.99 21.28 -5.11
CA HIS A 60 -23.69 21.92 -5.27
C HIS A 60 -22.63 21.31 -4.35
N LEU A 61 -22.97 21.03 -3.10
CA LEU A 61 -22.07 20.35 -2.15
C LEU A 61 -21.70 18.95 -2.64
N GLU A 62 -22.67 18.16 -3.09
CA GLU A 62 -22.44 16.83 -3.66
C GLU A 62 -21.45 16.90 -4.84
N ARG A 63 -21.69 17.81 -5.79
CA ARG A 63 -20.81 18.01 -6.95
C ARG A 63 -19.40 18.47 -6.55
N MET A 64 -19.29 19.37 -5.57
CA MET A 64 -18.00 19.80 -5.03
C MET A 64 -17.26 18.65 -4.35
N THR A 65 -17.96 17.81 -3.59
CA THR A 65 -17.36 16.65 -2.93
C THR A 65 -16.90 15.60 -3.95
N GLU A 66 -17.67 15.36 -5.01
CA GLU A 66 -17.29 14.46 -6.09
C GLU A 66 -16.03 14.95 -6.82
N LEU A 67 -15.97 16.24 -7.16
CA LEU A 67 -14.79 16.84 -7.79
C LEU A 67 -13.56 16.77 -6.89
N ALA A 68 -13.69 17.08 -5.60
CA ALA A 68 -12.58 17.00 -4.64
C ALA A 68 -12.09 15.57 -4.42
N GLN A 69 -13.01 14.59 -4.41
CA GLN A 69 -12.64 13.17 -4.33
C GLN A 69 -11.92 12.71 -5.59
N LYS A 70 -12.39 13.14 -6.76
CA LYS A 70 -11.75 12.83 -8.04
C LYS A 70 -10.35 13.42 -8.14
N GLU A 71 -10.18 14.69 -7.80
CA GLU A 71 -8.86 15.34 -7.77
C GLU A 71 -7.90 14.60 -6.83
N ARG A 72 -8.37 14.21 -5.64
CA ARG A 72 -7.57 13.43 -4.70
C ARG A 72 -7.18 12.06 -5.26
N SER A 73 -8.10 11.38 -5.96
CA SER A 73 -7.80 10.12 -6.64
C SER A 73 -6.76 10.31 -7.74
N ASP A 74 -6.92 11.31 -8.60
CA ASP A 74 -6.03 11.60 -9.71
C ASP A 74 -4.60 11.93 -9.23
N VAL A 75 -4.48 12.68 -8.13
CA VAL A 75 -3.19 12.96 -7.47
C VAL A 75 -2.55 11.68 -6.95
N LEU A 76 -3.32 10.81 -6.27
CA LEU A 76 -2.80 9.54 -5.77
C LEU A 76 -2.37 8.61 -6.89
N ASP A 77 -3.13 8.57 -7.99
CA ASP A 77 -2.79 7.77 -9.17
C ASP A 77 -1.51 8.28 -9.84
N SER A 78 -1.36 9.60 -10.00
CA SER A 78 -0.12 10.19 -10.52
C SER A 78 1.08 9.86 -9.64
N ILE A 79 0.96 9.99 -8.32
CA ILE A 79 2.05 9.64 -7.37
C ILE A 79 2.38 8.15 -7.45
N ASN A 80 1.38 7.28 -7.51
CA ASN A 80 1.60 5.84 -7.64
C ASN A 80 2.26 5.49 -8.98
N GLN A 81 1.90 6.17 -10.06
CA GLN A 81 2.48 5.97 -11.38
C GLN A 81 3.96 6.37 -11.42
N THR A 82 4.34 7.51 -10.83
CA THR A 82 5.74 7.93 -10.76
C THR A 82 6.57 6.99 -9.88
N MET A 83 6.06 6.61 -8.70
CA MET A 83 6.75 5.65 -7.81
C MET A 83 6.96 4.28 -8.47
N ARG A 84 5.95 3.78 -9.21
CA ARG A 84 6.09 2.53 -9.97
C ARG A 84 7.14 2.66 -11.08
N THR A 85 7.18 3.80 -11.77
CA THR A 85 8.17 4.07 -12.80
C THR A 85 9.59 4.14 -12.23
N GLU A 86 9.78 4.79 -11.09
CA GLU A 86 11.07 4.85 -10.38
C GLU A 86 11.50 3.47 -9.89
N THR A 87 10.58 2.68 -9.33
CA THR A 87 10.86 1.32 -8.85
C THR A 87 11.20 0.36 -10.00
N GLN A 88 10.59 0.56 -11.17
CA GLN A 88 10.84 -0.24 -12.38
C GLN A 88 12.03 0.27 -13.20
N SER A 89 12.62 1.41 -12.84
CA SER A 89 13.81 1.94 -13.49
C SER A 89 14.98 0.97 -13.30
N SER A 90 15.24 0.20 -14.36
CA SER A 90 16.18 -0.91 -14.37
C SER A 90 17.58 -0.44 -14.75
N ASP A 91 18.10 0.55 -14.01
CA ASP A 91 19.41 1.12 -14.29
C ASP A 91 20.50 0.04 -14.20
N VAL A 92 21.20 -0.10 -15.32
CA VAL A 92 22.31 -1.02 -15.53
C VAL A 92 23.41 -0.80 -14.50
N TYR A 93 23.61 0.45 -14.05
CA TYR A 93 24.60 0.81 -13.05
C TYR A 93 24.27 0.20 -11.68
N VAL A 94 23.02 0.31 -11.21
CA VAL A 94 22.56 -0.22 -9.91
C VAL A 94 22.63 -1.75 -9.88
N ARG A 95 22.35 -2.41 -11.01
CA ARG A 95 22.38 -3.88 -11.10
C ARG A 95 23.80 -4.46 -11.09
N ARG A 96 24.80 -3.71 -11.60
CA ARG A 96 26.21 -4.12 -11.68
C ARG A 96 27.04 -3.68 -10.48
N MET A 97 26.72 -2.54 -9.86
CA MET A 97 27.38 -2.06 -8.64
C MET A 97 27.37 -3.09 -7.51
N ARG A 98 26.24 -3.79 -7.38
CA ARG A 98 26.03 -4.71 -6.27
C ARG A 98 26.91 -5.99 -6.38
N PRO A 99 27.01 -6.68 -7.54
CA PRO A 99 28.01 -7.74 -7.74
C PRO A 99 29.48 -7.26 -7.67
N THR A 100 29.80 -6.07 -8.19
CA THR A 100 31.20 -5.59 -8.23
C THR A 100 31.79 -5.42 -6.83
N PHE A 101 30.98 -5.01 -5.85
CA PHE A 101 31.41 -4.92 -4.46
C PHE A 101 31.82 -6.29 -3.90
N GLY A 102 31.00 -7.33 -4.14
CA GLY A 102 31.30 -8.69 -3.71
C GLY A 102 32.57 -9.25 -4.34
N TYR A 103 32.79 -8.99 -5.64
CA TYR A 103 34.02 -9.41 -6.32
C TYR A 103 35.26 -8.69 -5.79
N LEU A 104 35.19 -7.38 -5.57
CA LEU A 104 36.28 -6.63 -4.96
C LEU A 104 36.64 -7.17 -3.58
N MET A 105 35.63 -7.46 -2.75
CA MET A 105 35.83 -8.05 -1.41
C MET A 105 36.46 -9.46 -1.47
N ALA A 106 36.06 -10.28 -2.43
CA ALA A 106 36.66 -11.61 -2.61
C ALA A 106 38.13 -11.50 -3.04
N VAL A 107 38.44 -10.55 -3.94
CA VAL A 107 39.82 -10.30 -4.40
C VAL A 107 40.69 -9.77 -3.27
N THR A 108 40.21 -8.81 -2.47
CA THR A 108 40.97 -8.28 -1.32
C THR A 108 41.21 -9.35 -0.27
N TRP A 109 40.21 -10.20 0.01
CA TRP A 109 40.37 -11.34 0.91
C TRP A 109 41.42 -12.34 0.40
N ALA A 110 41.36 -12.71 -0.89
CA ALA A 110 42.33 -13.61 -1.49
C ALA A 110 43.76 -13.04 -1.43
N ALA A 111 43.92 -11.75 -1.73
CA ALA A 111 45.20 -11.06 -1.62
C ALA A 111 45.71 -11.06 -0.16
N GLN A 112 44.85 -10.80 0.82
CA GLN A 112 45.21 -10.82 2.23
C GLN A 112 45.63 -12.22 2.69
N MET A 113 44.92 -13.28 2.30
CA MET A 113 45.28 -14.66 2.64
C MET A 113 46.59 -15.10 1.99
N LEU A 114 46.84 -14.68 0.74
CA LEU A 114 48.12 -14.95 0.07
C LEU A 114 49.28 -14.22 0.74
N ALA A 115 49.09 -12.97 1.16
CA ALA A 115 50.11 -12.23 1.90
C ALA A 115 50.45 -12.91 3.24
N LEU A 116 49.44 -13.41 3.96
CA LEU A 116 49.64 -14.16 5.20
C LEU A 116 50.36 -15.49 4.96
N ALA A 117 49.94 -16.25 3.95
CA ALA A 117 50.60 -17.49 3.58
C ALA A 117 52.07 -17.27 3.23
N TYR A 118 52.37 -16.21 2.46
CA TYR A 118 53.74 -15.83 2.12
C TYR A 118 54.58 -15.54 3.38
N ILE A 119 54.07 -14.73 4.31
CA ILE A 119 54.80 -14.38 5.54
C ILE A 119 55.02 -15.63 6.41
N ILE A 120 54.02 -16.51 6.54
CA ILE A 120 54.16 -17.74 7.33
C ILE A 120 55.22 -18.68 6.73
N VAL A 121 55.37 -18.73 5.41
CA VAL A 121 56.35 -19.64 4.76
C VAL A 121 57.75 -19.02 4.70
N PHE A 122 57.85 -17.75 4.33
CA PHE A 122 59.13 -17.11 4.00
C PHE A 122 59.68 -16.15 5.06
N ASP A 123 58.83 -15.67 5.99
CA ASP A 123 59.21 -14.72 7.05
C ASP A 123 58.54 -15.08 8.38
N THR A 124 58.76 -16.32 8.81
CA THR A 124 58.18 -16.91 10.03
C THR A 124 58.45 -16.07 11.28
N GLY A 125 59.58 -15.36 11.34
CA GLY A 125 59.93 -14.49 12.46
C GLY A 125 58.95 -13.34 12.67
N ARG A 126 58.30 -12.86 11.59
CA ARG A 126 57.29 -11.79 11.66
C ARG A 126 55.86 -12.29 11.74
N ALA A 127 55.63 -13.59 11.51
CA ALA A 127 54.29 -14.18 11.51
C ALA A 127 53.46 -13.86 12.78
N PRO A 128 54.00 -13.91 14.01
CA PRO A 128 53.21 -13.61 15.21
C PRO A 128 52.67 -12.17 15.23
N VAL A 129 53.52 -11.19 14.91
CA VAL A 129 53.15 -9.77 14.90
C VAL A 129 52.10 -9.48 13.82
N VAL A 130 52.24 -10.11 12.65
CA VAL A 130 51.32 -9.93 11.53
C VAL A 130 49.97 -10.58 11.81
N LEU A 131 49.94 -11.77 12.43
CA LEU A 131 48.69 -12.43 12.84
C LEU A 131 47.94 -11.60 13.88
N GLN A 132 48.65 -11.02 14.85
CA GLN A 132 48.05 -10.12 15.84
C GLN A 132 47.49 -8.84 15.19
N ALA A 133 48.18 -8.30 14.18
CA ALA A 133 47.65 -7.18 13.42
C ALA A 133 46.37 -7.55 12.65
N VAL A 134 46.30 -8.74 12.04
CA VAL A 134 45.11 -9.22 11.32
C VAL A 134 43.92 -9.43 12.26
N GLU A 135 44.17 -9.90 13.49
CA GLU A 135 43.15 -10.03 14.52
C GLU A 135 42.47 -8.67 14.81
N SER A 136 43.24 -7.58 14.84
CA SER A 136 42.69 -6.23 15.03
C SER A 136 41.77 -5.77 13.88
N LEU A 137 41.90 -6.36 12.68
CA LEU A 137 41.00 -6.11 11.55
C LEU A 137 39.69 -6.94 11.62
N SER A 138 39.52 -7.82 12.60
CA SER A 138 38.31 -8.66 12.72
C SER A 138 37.00 -7.86 12.76
N THR A 139 36.99 -6.70 13.43
CA THR A 139 35.81 -5.84 13.54
C THR A 139 35.38 -5.28 12.18
N ILE A 140 36.32 -4.76 11.38
CA ILE A 140 35.99 -4.21 10.04
C ILE A 140 35.53 -5.33 9.09
N TRP A 141 36.12 -6.52 9.20
CA TRP A 141 35.68 -7.70 8.46
C TRP A 141 34.29 -8.17 8.88
N GLY A 142 33.96 -8.14 10.17
CA GLY A 142 32.63 -8.47 10.66
C GLY A 142 31.55 -7.57 10.06
N ILE A 143 31.81 -6.26 9.99
CA ILE A 143 30.89 -5.29 9.36
C ILE A 143 30.76 -5.57 7.86
N ALA A 144 31.88 -5.73 7.15
CA ALA A 144 31.88 -5.95 5.71
C ALA A 144 31.14 -7.23 5.30
N LEU A 145 31.37 -8.34 6.03
CA LEU A 145 30.69 -9.61 5.80
C LEU A 145 29.20 -9.55 6.18
N SER A 146 28.83 -8.76 7.18
CA SER A 146 27.42 -8.54 7.55
C SER A 146 26.65 -7.84 6.42
N VAL A 147 27.24 -6.82 5.80
CA VAL A 147 26.64 -6.12 4.65
C VAL A 147 26.52 -7.06 3.45
N LEU A 148 27.55 -7.87 3.18
CA LEU A 148 27.50 -8.88 2.12
C LEU A 148 26.42 -9.94 2.39
N GLY A 149 26.28 -10.39 3.64
CA GLY A 149 25.25 -11.35 4.06
C GLY A 149 23.83 -10.84 3.83
N LEU A 150 23.53 -9.61 4.27
CA LEU A 150 22.25 -8.94 3.98
C LEU A 150 21.99 -8.81 2.47
N TYR A 151 23.04 -8.48 1.71
CA TYR A 151 22.94 -8.33 0.27
C TYR A 151 22.62 -9.65 -0.45
N VAL A 152 23.30 -10.75 -0.08
CA VAL A 152 23.03 -12.09 -0.63
C VAL A 152 21.64 -12.57 -0.23
N TYR A 153 21.21 -12.32 1.01
CA TYR A 153 19.89 -12.69 1.49
C TYR A 153 18.78 -12.04 0.65
N LYS A 154 18.80 -10.71 0.49
CA LYS A 154 17.81 -10.02 -0.35
C LYS A 154 17.85 -10.47 -1.81
N ARG A 155 19.04 -10.70 -2.37
CA ARG A 155 19.16 -11.19 -3.75
C ARG A 155 18.63 -12.61 -3.93
N SER A 156 18.68 -13.42 -2.88
CA SER A 156 18.13 -14.78 -2.89
C SER A 156 16.60 -14.74 -2.80
N ASP A 157 16.06 -13.83 -2.00
CA ASP A 157 14.61 -13.57 -1.91
C ASP A 157 14.04 -13.03 -3.23
N GLU A 158 14.76 -12.13 -3.92
CA GLU A 158 14.42 -11.65 -5.28
C GLU A 158 14.39 -12.78 -6.33
N LYS A 159 15.13 -13.87 -6.11
CA LYS A 159 15.21 -15.03 -7.03
C LYS A 159 14.24 -16.15 -6.69
N ARG A 160 13.54 -16.06 -5.55
CA ARG A 160 12.54 -17.07 -5.21
C ARG A 160 11.43 -17.00 -6.25
N PRO A 161 11.12 -18.12 -6.93
CA PRO A 161 9.99 -18.14 -7.83
C PRO A 161 8.76 -17.82 -6.99
N ILE A 162 7.99 -16.81 -7.41
CA ILE A 162 6.61 -16.66 -6.96
C ILE A 162 5.92 -17.93 -7.46
N VAL A 163 5.78 -18.91 -6.58
CA VAL A 163 4.87 -20.02 -6.80
C VAL A 163 3.49 -19.38 -6.75
N LEU A 164 3.00 -18.97 -7.92
CA LEU A 164 1.58 -18.73 -8.10
C LEU A 164 0.93 -20.05 -7.68
N ALA A 165 0.29 -20.05 -6.52
CA ALA A 165 -0.59 -21.14 -6.15
C ALA A 165 -1.52 -21.32 -7.35
N ALA A 166 -1.36 -22.45 -8.05
CA ALA A 166 -2.29 -22.83 -9.10
C ALA A 166 -3.70 -22.69 -8.50
N PRO A 167 -4.67 -22.09 -9.23
CA PRO A 167 -6.02 -21.98 -8.72
C PRO A 167 -6.43 -23.39 -8.31
N GLN A 168 -6.72 -23.56 -7.02
CA GLN A 168 -7.27 -24.81 -6.53
C GLN A 168 -8.56 -25.00 -7.29
N ALA A 169 -8.53 -25.87 -8.30
CA ALA A 169 -9.72 -26.32 -8.99
C ALA A 169 -10.67 -26.79 -7.90
N GLU A 170 -11.82 -26.11 -7.83
CA GLU A 170 -12.88 -26.39 -6.89
C GLU A 170 -13.12 -27.90 -6.85
N GLN A 171 -12.74 -28.54 -5.74
CA GLN A 171 -13.41 -29.77 -5.30
C GLN A 171 -14.76 -29.35 -4.71
N GLY A 172 -15.59 -28.72 -5.55
CA GLY A 172 -17.00 -28.55 -5.32
C GLY A 172 -17.67 -29.89 -5.57
N GLY A 173 -18.32 -30.43 -4.54
CA GLY A 173 -19.04 -31.69 -4.61
C GLY A 173 -20.05 -31.67 -5.77
N ALA A 174 -19.82 -32.52 -6.76
CA ALA A 174 -20.81 -32.78 -7.80
C ALA A 174 -21.91 -33.66 -7.21
N ALA A 175 -22.97 -33.02 -6.72
CA ALA A 175 -24.27 -33.65 -6.62
C ALA A 175 -24.65 -34.16 -8.02
N GLN A 176 -24.74 -35.48 -8.15
CA GLN A 176 -25.06 -36.17 -9.38
C GLN A 176 -26.53 -35.92 -9.73
N ILE A 177 -26.80 -34.99 -10.64
CA ILE A 177 -28.14 -34.79 -11.21
C ILE A 177 -28.35 -35.91 -12.24
N PRO A 178 -29.36 -36.79 -12.08
CA PRO A 178 -29.62 -37.84 -13.05
C PRO A 178 -30.30 -37.24 -14.30
N VAL A 179 -29.65 -37.40 -15.46
CA VAL A 179 -30.22 -37.06 -16.76
C VAL A 179 -31.28 -38.10 -17.13
N PRO A 180 -32.52 -37.70 -17.52
CA PRO A 180 -33.55 -38.66 -17.92
C PRO A 180 -33.19 -39.30 -19.26
N SER A 181 -33.07 -40.63 -19.27
CA SER A 181 -32.75 -41.45 -20.44
C SER A 181 -33.87 -41.38 -21.48
N ARG A 182 -33.60 -40.74 -22.64
CA ARG A 182 -34.49 -40.81 -23.80
C ARG A 182 -34.36 -42.18 -24.46
N LYS A 183 -35.45 -42.97 -24.44
CA LYS A 183 -35.52 -44.22 -25.20
C LYS A 183 -35.46 -43.92 -26.72
N PRO A 184 -34.67 -44.67 -27.50
CA PRO A 184 -34.63 -44.49 -28.94
C PRO A 184 -35.90 -45.03 -29.61
N PHE A 185 -36.49 -44.22 -30.47
CA PHE A 185 -37.63 -44.53 -31.33
C PHE A 185 -37.11 -45.31 -32.55
N THR A 186 -37.26 -46.63 -32.55
CA THR A 186 -36.98 -47.46 -33.73
C THR A 186 -38.21 -47.52 -34.62
N GLY A 187 -38.14 -46.84 -35.76
CA GLY A 187 -39.13 -46.88 -36.83
C GLY A 187 -39.23 -48.25 -37.47
N GLY A 188 -40.46 -48.65 -37.79
CA GLY A 188 -40.77 -49.88 -38.51
C GLY A 188 -40.36 -49.84 -39.98
N THR A 189 -39.98 -51.00 -40.48
CA THR A 189 -39.89 -51.32 -41.91
C THR A 189 -41.12 -52.13 -42.33
N PHE A 190 -41.60 -51.85 -43.54
CA PHE A 190 -42.83 -52.35 -44.16
C PHE A 190 -42.52 -53.49 -45.17
N ASN A 191 -43.49 -54.39 -45.39
CA ASN A 191 -43.64 -55.45 -46.42
C ASN A 191 -42.77 -56.73 -46.33
N GLN A 192 -43.39 -57.90 -46.14
CA GLN A 192 -44.28 -58.62 -47.08
C GLN A 192 -45.35 -59.40 -46.30
#